data_AF-B1C431-F1
#
_entry.id   AF-B1C431-F1
#
_cell.length_a   1.000
_cell.length_b   1.000
_cell.length_c   1.000
_cell.angle_alpha   90.00
_cell.angle_beta   90.00
_cell.angle_gamma   90.00
#
_symmetry.space_group_name_H-M   'P 1'
#
loop_
_entity.id
_entity.type
_entity.pdbx_description
1 polymer ?
#
loop_
_entity_poly.entity_id
_entity_poly.type
_entity_poly.pdbx_seq_one_letter_code
_entity_poly.pdbx_strand_id
1 'polypeptide(L)'
;MSDKIKKDLKKSNINATSDFDFYQIERKSKYLLDCKVKRTLDEVSFEFTYHQEQPFEKIRELSIVFKYQALINIQNLINDVKRIKISLNPVNLTYDTNMMPKAIMRDIYKDTSFNENDFISQYKALIGYVLQNKYSFEDYYQGGNQLLNKNKITTPFLEAKTLNELVDILNKEYNNVQNKLKNNYIEVDKRKFKRLKIINRVGIGLLIISIFVGGYFGGYRLYEETLFNQANEAYIKQDYISVRDILENIGVSRMNINTKYILAFSNVKVESLTDEQKNNILSSVSLNSDERILEFWIYLGKSDMEEAIDIAKQLGNEEYIAYGYMKEKAIIENDTSLSGSEREEKLKEIENNLEELNLGNEDSTNQ
;
A
#
# COMPACT_ATOMS: atom_id res chain seq x y z
N MET A 1 26.37 -40.14 -3.65
CA MET A 1 25.67 -41.22 -4.36
C MET A 1 25.72 -40.86 -5.83
N SER A 2 26.30 -41.70 -6.70
CA SER A 2 26.39 -41.39 -8.13
C SER A 2 25.17 -41.97 -8.83
N ASP A 3 24.32 -41.12 -9.38
CA ASP A 3 23.16 -41.55 -10.14
C ASP A 3 23.58 -41.92 -11.55
N LYS A 4 23.02 -43.02 -12.07
CA LYS A 4 23.32 -43.50 -13.41
C LYS A 4 22.10 -43.39 -14.30
N ILE A 5 22.27 -42.77 -15.46
CA ILE A 5 21.21 -42.66 -16.46
C ILE A 5 21.62 -43.45 -17.69
N LYS A 6 20.72 -44.33 -18.15
CA LYS A 6 20.91 -45.12 -19.36
C LYS A 6 20.10 -44.50 -20.50
N LYS A 7 20.70 -44.39 -21.68
CA LYS A 7 20.04 -43.95 -22.91
C LYS A 7 20.36 -44.91 -24.04
N ASP A 8 19.32 -45.54 -24.57
CA ASP A 8 19.41 -46.51 -25.65
C ASP A 8 19.06 -45.83 -26.98
N LEU A 9 19.91 -46.03 -27.99
CA LEU A 9 19.74 -45.47 -29.33
C LEU A 9 19.97 -46.54 -30.39
N LYS A 10 19.21 -46.48 -31.48
CA LYS A 10 19.48 -47.30 -32.67
C LYS A 10 20.79 -46.87 -33.30
N LYS A 11 21.58 -47.83 -33.82
CA LYS A 11 22.83 -47.54 -34.54
C LYS A 11 22.64 -46.61 -35.74
N SER A 12 21.45 -46.62 -36.37
CA SER A 12 21.11 -45.70 -37.47
C SER A 12 21.10 -44.22 -37.07
N ASN A 13 20.99 -43.93 -35.77
CA ASN A 13 20.84 -42.56 -35.24
C ASN A 13 22.16 -41.98 -34.71
N ILE A 14 23.26 -42.73 -34.85
CA ILE A 14 24.60 -42.30 -34.46
C ILE A 14 25.55 -42.42 -35.65
N ASN A 15 26.59 -41.58 -35.66
CA ASN A 15 27.62 -41.58 -36.69
C ASN A 15 28.77 -42.54 -36.36
N ALA A 16 29.03 -42.80 -35.08
CA ALA A 16 30.08 -43.72 -34.64
C ALA A 16 29.83 -45.16 -35.16
N THR A 17 30.85 -45.74 -35.81
CA THR A 17 30.76 -47.10 -36.37
C THR A 17 31.90 -47.99 -35.91
N SER A 18 33.12 -47.44 -35.77
CA SER A 18 34.33 -48.20 -35.42
C SER A 18 34.57 -48.26 -33.91
N ASP A 19 35.37 -49.23 -33.45
CA ASP A 19 35.81 -49.29 -32.05
C ASP A 19 36.53 -48.01 -31.59
N PHE A 20 37.28 -47.39 -32.50
CA PHE A 20 37.98 -46.13 -32.25
C PHE A 20 37.02 -44.96 -32.03
N ASP A 21 35.90 -44.91 -32.75
CA ASP A 21 34.86 -43.90 -32.56
C ASP A 21 34.24 -43.98 -31.17
N PHE A 22 33.92 -45.19 -30.73
CA PHE A 22 33.38 -45.40 -29.38
C PHE A 22 34.41 -45.12 -28.29
N TYR A 23 35.69 -45.43 -28.53
CA TYR A 23 36.77 -45.02 -27.62
C TYR A 23 36.86 -43.49 -27.48
N GLN A 24 36.68 -42.74 -28.57
CA GLN A 24 36.65 -41.28 -28.52
C GLN A 24 35.44 -40.74 -27.76
N ILE A 25 34.27 -41.40 -27.88
CA ILE A 25 33.07 -41.08 -27.10
C ILE A 25 33.29 -41.32 -25.61
N GLU A 26 33.90 -42.45 -25.23
CA GLU A 26 34.16 -42.80 -23.82
C GLU A 26 35.31 -42.02 -23.19
N ARG A 27 36.12 -41.34 -23.99
CA ARG A 27 37.27 -40.56 -23.50
C ARG A 27 36.83 -39.53 -22.45
N LYS A 28 37.47 -39.61 -21.29
CA LYS A 28 37.22 -38.69 -20.17
C LYS A 28 37.65 -37.27 -20.50
N SER A 29 36.83 -36.32 -20.06
CA SER A 29 37.13 -34.88 -20.05
C SER A 29 36.50 -34.25 -18.82
N LYS A 30 37.07 -33.13 -18.36
CA LYS A 30 36.48 -32.33 -17.27
C LYS A 30 35.11 -31.76 -17.64
N TYR A 31 34.85 -31.57 -18.93
CA TYR A 31 33.63 -30.93 -19.46
C TYR A 31 32.69 -31.93 -20.15
N LEU A 32 32.94 -33.23 -20.01
CA LEU A 32 32.06 -34.28 -20.49
C LEU A 32 31.61 -35.12 -19.31
N LEU A 33 30.36 -35.55 -19.35
CA LEU A 33 29.87 -36.50 -18.36
C LEU A 33 30.49 -37.88 -18.62
N ASP A 34 31.00 -38.52 -17.56
CA ASP A 34 31.59 -39.85 -17.66
C ASP A 34 30.56 -40.81 -18.24
N CYS A 35 30.94 -41.49 -19.34
CA CYS A 35 30.05 -42.37 -20.09
C CYS A 35 30.72 -43.72 -20.33
N LYS A 36 29.93 -44.79 -20.27
CA LYS A 36 30.28 -46.11 -20.78
C LYS A 36 29.28 -46.51 -21.85
N VAL A 37 29.77 -47.09 -22.93
CA VAL A 37 28.99 -47.46 -24.09
C VAL A 37 28.96 -48.98 -24.21
N LYS A 38 27.75 -49.56 -24.25
CA LYS A 38 27.54 -50.97 -24.55
C LYS A 38 26.89 -51.09 -25.91
N ARG A 39 27.38 -52.01 -26.74
CA ARG A 39 26.95 -52.18 -28.13
C ARG A 39 26.29 -53.53 -28.30
N THR A 40 25.11 -53.56 -28.88
CA THR A 40 24.43 -54.79 -29.34
C THR A 40 24.45 -54.84 -30.87
N LEU A 41 23.69 -55.75 -31.50
CA LEU A 41 23.62 -55.85 -32.96
C LEU A 41 23.01 -54.58 -33.58
N ASP A 42 21.90 -54.09 -33.02
CA ASP A 42 21.12 -52.99 -33.61
C ASP A 42 21.11 -51.69 -32.78
N GLU A 43 21.53 -51.77 -31.51
CA GLU A 43 21.45 -50.67 -30.55
C GLU A 43 22.79 -50.36 -29.88
N VAL A 44 22.88 -49.11 -29.40
CA VAL A 44 23.97 -48.62 -28.57
C VAL A 44 23.38 -48.01 -27.31
N SER A 45 23.80 -48.55 -26.18
CA SER A 45 23.42 -48.13 -24.83
C SER A 45 24.49 -47.25 -24.22
N PHE A 46 24.17 -45.99 -23.95
CA PHE A 46 25.02 -45.05 -23.23
C PHE A 46 24.64 -45.04 -21.74
N GLU A 47 25.61 -45.30 -20.87
CA GLU A 47 25.45 -45.25 -19.41
C GLU A 47 26.24 -44.06 -18.88
N PHE A 48 25.54 -43.00 -18.48
CA PHE A 48 26.12 -41.76 -17.96
C PHE A 48 26.13 -41.75 -16.44
N THR A 49 27.24 -41.31 -15.86
CA THR A 49 27.39 -41.19 -14.40
C THR A 49 27.29 -39.74 -13.97
N TYR A 50 26.28 -39.43 -13.16
CA TYR A 50 26.09 -38.14 -12.52
C TYR A 50 26.62 -38.19 -11.09
N HIS A 51 27.26 -37.10 -10.66
CA HIS A 51 27.74 -36.93 -9.30
C HIS A 51 26.89 -35.89 -8.58
N GLN A 52 27.08 -34.61 -8.91
CA GLN A 52 26.37 -33.48 -8.29
C GLN A 52 25.84 -32.50 -9.33
N GLU A 53 25.99 -32.82 -10.61
CA GLU A 53 25.59 -31.98 -11.72
C GLU A 53 24.07 -31.84 -11.79
N GLN A 54 23.59 -30.63 -12.05
CA GLN A 54 22.18 -30.34 -12.28
C GLN A 54 21.91 -30.19 -13.78
N PRO A 55 20.69 -30.52 -14.25
CA PRO A 55 20.27 -30.22 -15.62
C PRO A 55 20.42 -28.73 -15.95
N PHE A 56 20.96 -28.41 -17.13
CA PHE A 56 21.29 -27.02 -17.47
C PHE A 56 20.07 -26.12 -17.58
N GLU A 57 18.90 -26.67 -17.88
CA GLU A 57 17.63 -25.93 -17.96
C GLU A 57 17.30 -25.16 -16.67
N LYS A 58 17.68 -25.71 -15.49
CA LYS A 58 17.47 -25.08 -14.19
C LYS A 58 18.24 -23.76 -14.01
N ILE A 59 19.23 -23.47 -14.86
CA ILE A 59 20.00 -22.22 -14.81
C ILE A 59 19.09 -20.97 -14.92
N ARG A 60 17.92 -21.12 -15.56
CA ARG A 60 16.92 -20.05 -15.72
C ARG A 60 16.35 -19.54 -14.40
N GLU A 61 16.37 -20.37 -13.35
CA GLU A 61 15.87 -20.05 -12.01
C GLU A 61 16.91 -19.34 -11.14
N LEU A 62 18.20 -19.39 -11.52
CA LEU A 62 19.29 -18.81 -10.75
C LEU A 62 19.37 -17.28 -10.91
N SER A 63 20.16 -16.65 -10.05
CA SER A 63 20.47 -15.23 -10.18
C SER A 63 21.19 -14.96 -11.50
N ILE A 64 21.05 -13.73 -12.00
CA ILE A 64 21.66 -13.30 -13.25
C ILE A 64 23.20 -13.48 -13.25
N VAL A 65 23.83 -13.40 -12.08
CA VAL A 65 25.28 -13.62 -11.89
C VAL A 65 25.67 -15.04 -12.28
N PHE A 66 24.98 -16.04 -11.73
CA PHE A 66 25.26 -17.45 -12.04
C PHE A 66 24.94 -17.79 -13.49
N LYS A 67 23.92 -17.15 -14.09
CA LYS A 67 23.63 -17.28 -15.52
C LYS A 67 24.81 -16.83 -16.39
N TYR A 68 25.36 -15.65 -16.13
CA TYR A 68 26.54 -15.17 -16.86
C TYR A 68 27.76 -16.05 -16.61
N GLN A 69 28.01 -16.48 -15.38
CA GLN A 69 29.12 -17.37 -15.05
C GLN A 69 29.03 -18.71 -15.81
N ALA A 70 27.85 -19.34 -15.82
CA ALA A 70 27.59 -20.56 -16.56
C ALA A 70 27.81 -20.37 -18.06
N LEU A 71 27.29 -19.27 -18.62
CA LEU A 71 27.49 -18.92 -20.03
C LEU A 71 28.98 -18.76 -20.33
N ILE A 72 29.73 -17.95 -19.58
CA ILE A 72 31.18 -17.77 -19.76
C ILE A 72 31.92 -19.11 -19.76
N ASN A 73 31.54 -20.03 -18.87
CA ASN A 73 32.18 -21.33 -18.76
C ASN A 73 31.92 -22.27 -19.94
N ILE A 74 30.91 -22.01 -20.79
CA ILE A 74 30.64 -22.78 -22.03
C ILE A 74 31.83 -22.76 -22.97
N GLN A 75 32.63 -21.69 -22.96
CA GLN A 75 33.85 -21.62 -23.78
C GLN A 75 34.79 -22.81 -23.56
N ASN A 76 34.78 -23.41 -22.36
CA ASN A 76 35.68 -24.52 -22.02
C ASN A 76 35.37 -25.80 -22.80
N LEU A 77 34.15 -25.94 -23.33
CA LEU A 77 33.78 -27.06 -24.19
C LEU A 77 34.45 -27.00 -25.57
N ILE A 78 35.04 -25.88 -25.98
CA ILE A 78 35.60 -25.70 -27.34
C ILE A 78 36.60 -26.78 -27.72
N ASN A 79 37.44 -27.21 -26.77
CA ASN A 79 38.46 -28.24 -27.01
C ASN A 79 37.84 -29.62 -27.24
N ASP A 80 36.76 -29.94 -26.53
CA ASP A 80 36.03 -31.18 -26.74
C ASP A 80 35.21 -31.11 -28.03
N VAL A 81 34.54 -30.00 -28.31
CA VAL A 81 33.72 -29.80 -29.52
C VAL A 81 34.57 -29.86 -30.80
N LYS A 82 35.83 -29.41 -30.76
CA LYS A 82 36.78 -29.58 -31.88
C LYS A 82 37.11 -31.05 -32.19
N ARG A 83 37.03 -31.92 -31.18
CA ARG A 83 37.35 -33.36 -31.30
C ARG A 83 36.11 -34.19 -31.60
N ILE A 84 35.00 -33.91 -30.92
CA ILE A 84 33.79 -34.73 -30.92
C ILE A 84 32.55 -33.85 -31.02
N LYS A 85 31.54 -34.29 -31.78
CA LYS A 85 30.32 -33.53 -32.02
C LYS A 85 29.48 -33.47 -30.74
N ILE A 86 29.26 -32.25 -30.25
CA ILE A 86 28.48 -31.94 -29.06
C ILE A 86 27.49 -30.85 -29.42
N SER A 87 26.22 -31.02 -29.04
CA SER A 87 25.22 -29.96 -29.13
C SER A 87 25.21 -29.13 -27.85
N LEU A 88 25.13 -27.80 -28.00
CA LEU A 88 24.94 -26.86 -26.88
C LEU A 88 23.47 -26.67 -26.47
N ASN A 89 22.57 -27.53 -26.95
CA ASN A 89 21.19 -27.54 -26.50
C ASN A 89 21.16 -27.72 -24.96
N PRO A 90 20.40 -26.90 -24.20
CA PRO A 90 20.27 -27.01 -22.75
C PRO A 90 19.95 -28.42 -22.25
N VAL A 91 19.16 -29.19 -23.00
CA VAL A 91 18.79 -30.58 -22.64
C VAL A 91 20.01 -31.51 -22.68
N ASN A 92 21.02 -31.19 -23.48
CA ASN A 92 22.27 -31.96 -23.60
C ASN A 92 23.36 -31.50 -22.63
N LEU A 93 23.08 -30.51 -21.78
CA LEU A 93 24.05 -29.90 -20.89
C LEU A 93 23.64 -30.10 -19.44
N THR A 94 24.65 -30.08 -18.58
CA THR A 94 24.53 -30.03 -17.13
C THR A 94 25.53 -29.02 -16.60
N TYR A 95 25.40 -28.61 -15.33
CA TYR A 95 26.42 -27.79 -14.66
C TYR A 95 26.70 -28.29 -13.24
N ASP A 96 27.94 -28.09 -12.79
CA ASP A 96 28.37 -28.38 -11.42
C ASP A 96 28.17 -27.18 -10.46
N THR A 97 28.60 -27.33 -9.21
CA THR A 97 28.49 -26.27 -8.19
C THR A 97 29.24 -24.97 -8.55
N ASN A 98 30.23 -25.04 -9.44
CA ASN A 98 31.01 -23.89 -9.92
C ASN A 98 30.47 -23.33 -11.26
N MET A 99 29.28 -23.76 -11.67
CA MET A 99 28.68 -23.44 -12.96
C MET A 99 29.51 -23.94 -14.15
N MET A 100 30.32 -24.98 -13.98
CA MET A 100 31.09 -25.58 -15.07
C MET A 100 30.20 -26.51 -15.87
N PRO A 101 30.09 -26.33 -17.20
CA PRO A 101 29.21 -27.14 -18.01
C PRO A 101 29.82 -28.52 -18.27
N LYS A 102 28.96 -29.55 -18.26
CA LYS A 102 29.29 -30.87 -18.77
C LYS A 102 28.27 -31.32 -19.81
N ALA A 103 28.76 -31.70 -20.98
CA ALA A 103 27.92 -32.27 -22.03
C ALA A 103 27.61 -33.74 -21.76
N ILE A 104 26.35 -34.12 -22.03
CA ILE A 104 25.85 -35.48 -21.81
C ILE A 104 26.15 -36.32 -23.07
N MET A 105 25.34 -36.15 -24.11
CA MET A 105 25.46 -36.85 -25.38
C MET A 105 26.51 -36.19 -26.28
N ARG A 106 27.21 -37.05 -27.01
CA ARG A 106 28.27 -36.71 -27.95
C ARG A 106 28.43 -37.83 -28.97
N ASP A 107 28.86 -37.48 -30.17
CA ASP A 107 28.97 -38.40 -31.30
C ASP A 107 30.12 -37.98 -32.23
N ILE A 108 30.49 -38.81 -33.19
CA ILE A 108 31.54 -38.50 -34.16
C ILE A 108 31.00 -37.61 -35.29
N TYR A 109 31.88 -36.78 -35.82
CA TYR A 109 31.67 -36.03 -37.04
C TYR A 109 31.75 -36.96 -38.25
N LYS A 110 30.67 -37.12 -39.01
CA LYS A 110 30.61 -38.05 -40.15
C LYS A 110 31.32 -37.51 -41.40
N ASP A 111 30.77 -36.45 -41.99
CA ASP A 111 31.21 -35.89 -43.28
C ASP A 111 31.73 -34.44 -43.15
N THR A 112 31.61 -33.83 -41.98
CA THR A 112 31.95 -32.43 -41.74
C THR A 112 32.80 -32.30 -40.49
N SER A 113 33.91 -31.57 -40.55
CA SER A 113 34.69 -31.23 -39.36
C SER A 113 33.98 -30.18 -38.50
N PHE A 114 34.55 -29.89 -37.33
CA PHE A 114 34.13 -28.78 -36.47
C PHE A 114 33.91 -27.48 -37.27
N ASN A 115 32.72 -26.89 -37.11
CA ASN A 115 32.34 -25.61 -37.71
C ASN A 115 32.18 -24.56 -36.61
N GLU A 116 33.08 -23.58 -36.60
CA GLU A 116 33.10 -22.51 -35.59
C GLU A 116 31.87 -21.60 -35.69
N ASN A 117 31.38 -21.30 -36.90
CA ASN A 117 30.19 -20.45 -37.08
C ASN A 117 28.93 -21.11 -36.54
N ASP A 118 28.83 -22.45 -36.69
CA ASP A 118 27.72 -23.21 -36.11
C ASP A 118 27.81 -23.22 -34.58
N PHE A 119 29.01 -23.43 -34.02
CA PHE A 119 29.22 -23.36 -32.57
C PHE A 119 28.83 -22.00 -32.00
N ILE A 120 29.24 -20.90 -32.65
CA ILE A 120 28.88 -19.53 -32.25
C ILE A 120 27.36 -19.34 -32.33
N SER A 121 26.71 -19.84 -33.38
CA SER A 121 25.25 -19.77 -33.52
C SER A 121 24.52 -20.52 -32.40
N GLN A 122 24.97 -21.73 -32.07
CA GLN A 122 24.43 -22.50 -30.95
C GLN A 122 24.70 -21.79 -29.60
N TYR A 123 25.86 -21.19 -29.43
CA TYR A 123 26.21 -20.46 -28.21
C TYR A 123 25.36 -19.19 -28.05
N LYS A 124 25.14 -18.43 -29.13
CA LYS A 124 24.20 -17.31 -29.16
C LYS A 124 22.77 -17.74 -28.84
N ALA A 125 22.35 -18.89 -29.35
CA ALA A 125 21.04 -19.46 -29.03
C ALA A 125 20.91 -19.82 -27.55
N LEU A 126 21.96 -20.40 -26.96
CA LEU A 126 22.04 -20.69 -25.54
C LEU A 126 21.99 -19.41 -24.68
N ILE A 127 22.69 -18.35 -25.08
CA ILE A 127 22.62 -17.03 -24.44
C ILE A 127 21.19 -16.49 -24.46
N GLY A 128 20.52 -16.53 -25.62
CA GLY A 128 19.11 -16.15 -25.76
C GLY A 128 18.21 -16.95 -24.83
N TYR A 129 18.36 -18.27 -24.84
CA TYR A 129 17.62 -19.19 -23.98
C TYR A 129 17.79 -18.85 -22.49
N VAL A 130 19.02 -18.63 -22.02
CA VAL A 130 19.32 -18.40 -20.60
C VAL A 130 18.90 -17.00 -20.13
N LEU A 131 19.20 -15.97 -20.91
CA LEU A 131 19.05 -14.57 -20.47
C LEU A 131 17.65 -14.00 -20.68
N GLN A 132 16.97 -14.33 -21.79
CA GLN A 132 15.61 -13.81 -22.02
C GLN A 132 14.53 -14.66 -21.33
N ASN A 133 14.80 -15.96 -21.11
CA ASN A 133 13.87 -16.91 -20.47
C ASN A 133 12.44 -16.87 -21.05
N LYS A 134 12.32 -16.81 -22.38
CA LYS A 134 11.03 -16.65 -23.08
C LYS A 134 10.78 -17.71 -24.15
N TYR A 135 11.76 -17.97 -25.01
CA TYR A 135 11.65 -18.92 -26.12
C TYR A 135 12.50 -20.18 -25.87
N SER A 136 12.26 -21.24 -26.66
CA SER A 136 13.07 -22.46 -26.62
C SER A 136 14.46 -22.23 -27.24
N PHE A 137 15.38 -23.17 -27.04
CA PHE A 137 16.71 -23.08 -27.64
C PHE A 137 16.62 -23.13 -29.17
N GLU A 138 15.77 -24.01 -29.69
CA GLU A 138 15.50 -24.21 -31.10
C GLU A 138 14.96 -22.93 -31.75
N ASP A 139 14.07 -22.21 -31.06
CA ASP A 139 13.56 -20.92 -31.53
C ASP A 139 14.69 -19.89 -31.71
N TYR A 140 15.63 -19.82 -30.75
CA TYR A 140 16.78 -18.93 -30.88
C TYR A 140 17.79 -19.40 -31.92
N TYR A 141 17.98 -20.70 -32.07
CA TYR A 141 18.90 -21.26 -33.05
C TYR A 141 18.40 -21.05 -34.49
N GLN A 142 17.10 -21.20 -34.72
CA GLN A 142 16.47 -20.93 -36.02
C GLN A 142 16.24 -19.43 -36.27
N GLY A 143 15.75 -18.70 -35.26
CA GLY A 143 15.46 -17.26 -35.36
C GLY A 143 16.71 -16.37 -35.31
N GLY A 144 17.84 -16.90 -34.84
CA GLY A 144 19.15 -16.27 -34.82
C GLY A 144 19.12 -14.84 -34.27
N ASN A 145 19.81 -13.94 -34.98
CA ASN A 145 19.96 -12.54 -34.59
C ASN A 145 18.62 -11.78 -34.48
N GLN A 146 17.60 -12.15 -35.26
CA GLN A 146 16.30 -11.47 -35.21
C GLN A 146 15.62 -11.66 -33.85
N LEU A 147 15.71 -12.87 -33.27
CA LEU A 147 15.09 -13.17 -31.98
C LEU A 147 15.89 -12.57 -30.82
N LEU A 148 17.22 -12.55 -30.93
CA LEU A 148 18.11 -11.91 -29.95
C LEU A 148 17.91 -10.39 -29.90
N ASN A 149 17.55 -9.73 -31.00
CA ASN A 149 17.31 -8.30 -31.02
C ASN A 149 16.03 -7.85 -30.28
N LYS A 150 15.14 -8.79 -29.92
CA LYS A 150 13.88 -8.46 -29.22
C LYS A 150 14.08 -8.04 -27.75
N ASN A 151 15.28 -8.18 -27.19
CA ASN A 151 15.56 -7.85 -25.79
C ASN A 151 16.91 -7.16 -25.64
N LYS A 152 16.92 -6.03 -24.92
CA LYS A 152 18.13 -5.22 -24.63
C LYS A 152 19.25 -6.02 -23.96
N ILE A 153 18.93 -7.05 -23.18
CA ILE A 153 19.93 -7.90 -22.50
C ILE A 153 20.75 -8.71 -23.51
N THR A 154 20.16 -9.07 -24.65
CA THR A 154 20.81 -9.93 -25.66
C THR A 154 21.31 -9.18 -26.90
N THR A 155 20.88 -7.93 -27.09
CA THR A 155 21.35 -7.06 -28.17
C THR A 155 22.89 -6.98 -28.28
N PRO A 156 23.67 -6.91 -27.18
CA PRO A 156 25.13 -6.83 -27.28
C PRO A 156 25.78 -8.03 -28.00
N PHE A 157 25.17 -9.21 -27.99
CA PHE A 157 25.75 -10.42 -28.57
C PHE A 157 25.47 -10.59 -30.08
N LEU A 158 24.68 -9.69 -30.68
CA LEU A 158 24.34 -9.76 -32.10
C LEU A 158 25.59 -9.63 -32.98
N GLU A 159 26.46 -8.68 -32.63
CA GLU A 159 27.62 -8.27 -33.43
C GLU A 159 28.84 -9.17 -33.25
N ALA A 160 28.84 -10.04 -32.24
CA ALA A 160 29.95 -10.96 -31.99
C ALA A 160 30.12 -11.94 -33.16
N LYS A 161 31.27 -11.89 -33.84
CA LYS A 161 31.59 -12.78 -34.97
C LYS A 161 32.52 -13.91 -34.57
N THR A 162 33.28 -13.74 -33.51
CA THR A 162 34.24 -14.73 -33.01
C THR A 162 33.88 -15.22 -31.61
N LEU A 163 34.39 -16.39 -31.24
CA LEU A 163 34.23 -16.92 -29.89
C LEU A 163 34.82 -15.96 -28.84
N ASN A 164 36.00 -15.39 -29.11
CA ASN A 164 36.68 -14.48 -28.20
C ASN A 164 35.84 -13.20 -27.98
N GLU A 165 35.34 -12.59 -29.05
CA GLU A 165 34.44 -11.43 -28.93
C GLU A 165 33.20 -11.75 -28.11
N LEU A 166 32.58 -12.93 -28.33
CA LEU A 166 31.39 -13.33 -27.59
C LEU A 166 31.68 -13.48 -26.09
N VAL A 167 32.82 -14.10 -25.74
CA VAL A 167 33.26 -14.28 -24.36
C VAL A 167 33.65 -12.94 -23.71
N ASP A 168 34.30 -12.04 -24.45
CA ASP A 168 34.66 -10.70 -23.97
C ASP A 168 33.41 -9.88 -23.62
N ILE A 169 32.38 -9.95 -24.46
CA ILE A 169 31.09 -9.30 -24.18
C ILE A 169 30.43 -9.91 -22.95
N LEU A 170 30.42 -11.24 -22.82
CA LEU A 170 29.89 -11.92 -21.63
C LEU A 170 30.62 -11.49 -20.35
N ASN A 171 31.95 -11.42 -20.38
CA ASN A 171 32.76 -10.97 -19.24
C ASN A 171 32.50 -9.50 -18.89
N LYS A 172 32.37 -8.63 -19.90
CA LYS A 172 32.03 -7.21 -19.70
C LYS A 172 30.66 -7.07 -19.02
N GLU A 173 29.64 -7.77 -19.51
CA GLU A 173 28.30 -7.73 -18.91
C GLU A 173 28.27 -8.36 -17.52
N TYR A 174 29.01 -9.45 -17.28
CA TYR A 174 29.18 -10.04 -15.96
C TYR A 174 29.76 -9.04 -14.95
N ASN A 175 30.84 -8.34 -15.32
CA ASN A 175 31.47 -7.32 -14.48
C ASN A 175 30.52 -6.13 -14.21
N ASN A 176 29.75 -5.72 -15.21
CA ASN A 176 28.74 -4.67 -15.06
C ASN A 176 27.65 -5.07 -14.04
N VAL A 177 27.17 -6.31 -14.12
CA VAL A 177 26.18 -6.86 -13.18
C VAL A 177 26.76 -6.93 -11.76
N GLN A 178 27.98 -7.43 -11.60
CA GLN A 178 28.65 -7.51 -10.30
C GLN A 178 28.83 -6.13 -9.67
N ASN A 179 29.28 -5.14 -10.44
CA ASN A 179 29.44 -3.77 -9.96
C ASN A 179 28.10 -3.14 -9.54
N LYS A 180 27.03 -3.37 -10.31
CA LYS A 180 25.68 -2.91 -9.95
C LYS A 180 25.21 -3.53 -8.65
N LEU A 181 25.40 -4.83 -8.46
CA LEU A 181 25.03 -5.53 -7.23
C LEU A 181 25.81 -5.00 -6.03
N LYS A 182 27.13 -4.87 -6.16
CA LYS A 182 28.01 -4.37 -5.09
C LYS A 182 27.71 -2.93 -4.67
N ASN A 183 27.43 -2.05 -5.64
CA ASN A 183 27.29 -0.62 -5.36
C ASN A 183 25.87 -0.20 -4.98
N ASN A 184 24.84 -0.90 -5.49
CA ASN A 184 23.45 -0.45 -5.36
C ASN A 184 22.61 -1.35 -4.45
N TYR A 185 23.09 -2.54 -4.09
CA TYR A 185 22.31 -3.51 -3.34
C TYR A 185 23.09 -4.02 -2.12
N ILE A 186 22.35 -4.27 -1.04
CA ILE A 186 22.86 -4.92 0.17
C ILE A 186 21.94 -6.09 0.46
N GLU A 187 22.52 -7.24 0.79
CA GLU A 187 21.75 -8.40 1.20
C GLU A 187 21.21 -8.20 2.61
N VAL A 188 19.90 -8.36 2.75
CA VAL A 188 19.21 -8.23 4.03
C VAL A 188 18.39 -9.47 4.31
N ASP A 189 18.26 -9.83 5.60
CA ASP A 189 17.36 -10.89 6.02
C ASP A 189 15.90 -10.51 5.69
N LYS A 190 15.22 -11.37 4.92
CA LYS A 190 13.85 -11.12 4.45
C LYS A 190 12.85 -10.95 5.59
N ARG A 191 13.02 -11.67 6.71
CA ARG A 191 12.13 -11.58 7.89
C ARG A 191 12.35 -10.27 8.62
N LYS A 192 13.61 -9.89 8.85
CA LYS A 192 13.96 -8.61 9.49
C LYS A 192 13.47 -7.41 8.66
N PHE A 193 13.69 -7.44 7.35
CA PHE A 193 13.25 -6.36 6.46
C PHE A 193 11.71 -6.22 6.42
N LYS A 194 10.97 -7.34 6.34
CA LYS A 194 9.50 -7.31 6.40
C LYS A 194 8.99 -6.74 7.73
N ARG A 195 9.59 -7.16 8.86
CA ARG A 195 9.24 -6.63 10.19
C ARG A 195 9.49 -5.13 10.28
N LEU A 196 10.66 -4.66 9.82
CA LEU A 196 10.99 -3.23 9.80
C LEU A 196 9.97 -2.43 8.97
N LYS A 197 9.56 -2.95 7.81
CA LYS A 197 8.56 -2.30 6.95
C LYS A 197 7.19 -2.18 7.64
N ILE A 198 6.78 -3.19 8.41
CA ILE A 198 5.53 -3.15 9.18
C ILE A 198 5.64 -2.14 10.32
N ILE A 199 6.74 -2.17 11.08
CA ILE A 199 6.99 -1.21 12.16
C ILE A 199 6.96 0.22 11.63
N ASN A 200 7.61 0.49 10.50
CA ASN A 200 7.60 1.82 9.89
C ASN A 200 6.19 2.28 9.49
N ARG A 201 5.36 1.39 8.93
CA ARG A 201 3.96 1.71 8.59
C ARG A 201 3.13 2.03 9.82
N VAL A 202 3.26 1.22 10.88
CA VAL A 202 2.57 1.45 12.15
C VAL A 202 3.05 2.74 12.82
N GLY A 203 4.36 2.99 12.81
CA GLY A 203 4.96 4.21 13.34
C GLY A 203 4.44 5.47 12.64
N ILE A 204 4.35 5.46 11.31
CA ILE A 204 3.75 6.57 10.54
C ILE A 204 2.28 6.77 10.92
N GLY A 205 1.51 5.68 11.06
CA GLY A 205 0.11 5.77 11.48
C GLY A 205 -0.04 6.40 12.87
N LEU A 206 0.79 6.00 13.83
CA LEU A 206 0.80 6.55 15.19
C LEU A 206 1.18 8.04 15.22
N LEU A 207 2.13 8.46 14.36
CA LEU A 207 2.51 9.87 14.25
C LEU A 207 1.35 10.74 13.77
N ILE A 208 0.60 10.28 12.76
CA ILE A 208 -0.57 11.00 12.25
C ILE A 208 -1.64 11.16 13.33
N ILE A 209 -1.96 10.08 14.05
CA ILE A 209 -2.93 10.12 15.16
C ILE A 209 -2.48 11.11 16.24
N SER A 210 -1.19 11.11 16.56
CA SER A 210 -0.61 12.01 17.56
C SER A 210 -0.76 13.49 17.15
N ILE A 211 -0.64 13.81 15.87
CA ILE A 211 -0.85 15.18 15.35
C ILE A 211 -2.32 15.60 15.53
N PHE A 212 -3.27 14.72 15.18
CA PHE A 212 -4.70 15.04 15.36
C PHE A 212 -5.06 15.24 16.82
N VAL A 213 -4.62 14.34 17.70
CA VAL A 213 -4.84 14.48 19.15
C VAL A 213 -4.19 15.75 19.68
N GLY A 214 -2.93 16.01 19.31
CA GLY A 214 -2.21 17.23 19.69
C GLY A 214 -2.91 18.51 19.23
N GLY A 215 -3.42 18.53 17.99
CA GLY A 215 -4.16 19.67 17.45
C GLY A 215 -5.51 19.90 18.14
N TYR A 216 -6.24 18.83 18.46
CA TYR A 216 -7.50 18.93 19.19
C TYR A 216 -7.30 19.49 20.61
N PHE A 217 -6.35 18.95 21.36
CA PHE A 217 -6.09 19.40 22.73
C PHE A 217 -5.40 20.77 22.78
N GLY A 218 -4.40 21.01 21.93
CA GLY A 218 -3.60 22.23 21.95
C GLY A 218 -4.28 23.43 21.30
N GLY A 219 -5.09 23.22 20.26
CA GLY A 219 -5.81 24.29 19.57
C GLY A 219 -7.23 24.44 20.11
N TYR A 220 -8.07 23.44 19.85
CA TYR A 220 -9.52 23.54 20.05
C TYR A 220 -9.90 23.64 21.53
N ARG A 221 -9.47 22.66 22.34
CA ARG A 221 -9.84 22.62 23.77
C ARG A 221 -9.22 23.78 24.55
N LEU A 222 -7.96 24.11 24.28
CA LEU A 222 -7.30 25.24 24.93
C LEU A 222 -8.00 26.57 24.60
N TYR A 223 -8.45 26.75 23.36
CA TYR A 223 -9.21 27.93 22.96
C TYR A 223 -10.55 28.05 23.71
N GLU A 224 -11.34 26.97 23.80
CA GLU A 224 -12.59 26.99 24.59
C GLU A 224 -12.33 27.35 26.07
N GLU A 225 -11.29 26.77 26.69
CA GLU A 225 -10.89 27.11 28.07
C GLU A 225 -10.50 28.59 28.22
N THR A 226 -9.85 29.19 27.21
CA THR A 226 -9.56 30.64 27.25
C THR A 226 -10.82 31.49 27.16
N LEU A 227 -11.81 31.10 26.37
CA LEU A 227 -13.10 31.80 26.30
C LEU A 227 -13.87 31.71 27.62
N PHE A 228 -13.88 30.53 28.26
CA PHE A 228 -14.51 30.38 29.58
C PHE A 228 -13.87 31.28 30.64
N ASN A 229 -12.53 31.39 30.64
CA ASN A 229 -11.83 32.28 31.56
C ASN A 229 -12.12 33.76 31.28
N GLN A 230 -12.16 34.18 30.01
CA GLN A 230 -12.50 35.56 29.63
C GLN A 230 -13.94 35.92 29.99
N ALA A 231 -14.89 35.01 29.77
CA ALA A 231 -16.28 35.20 30.17
C ALA A 231 -16.41 35.33 31.70
N ASN A 232 -15.68 34.52 32.47
CA ASN A 232 -15.67 34.65 33.93
C ASN A 232 -15.09 36.01 34.39
N GLU A 233 -14.03 36.48 33.73
CA GLU A 233 -13.46 37.81 34.02
C GLU A 233 -14.45 38.94 33.70
N ALA A 234 -15.14 38.88 32.56
CA ALA A 234 -16.18 39.84 32.18
C ALA A 234 -17.36 39.83 33.17
N TYR A 235 -17.78 38.65 33.61
CA TYR A 235 -18.83 38.50 34.61
C TYR A 235 -18.46 39.14 35.96
N ILE A 236 -17.24 38.92 36.44
CA ILE A 236 -16.75 39.54 37.70
C ILE A 236 -16.71 41.07 37.57
N LYS A 237 -16.39 41.58 36.38
CA LYS A 237 -16.44 43.03 36.06
C LYS A 237 -17.87 43.56 35.85
N GLN A 238 -18.89 42.70 35.94
CA GLN A 238 -20.30 43.00 35.67
C GLN A 238 -20.57 43.47 34.24
N ASP A 239 -19.71 43.09 33.29
CA ASP A 239 -19.89 43.34 31.87
C ASP A 239 -20.64 42.17 31.21
N TYR A 240 -21.96 42.15 31.43
CA TYR A 240 -22.84 41.07 30.99
C TYR A 240 -23.01 40.99 29.46
N ILE A 241 -22.79 42.10 28.74
CA ILE A 241 -22.83 42.12 27.28
C ILE A 241 -21.64 41.33 26.74
N SER A 242 -20.43 41.63 27.25
CA SER A 242 -19.22 40.89 26.86
C SER A 242 -19.29 39.40 27.17
N VAL A 243 -19.91 39.00 28.29
CA VAL A 243 -20.12 37.57 28.61
C VAL A 243 -20.90 36.86 27.51
N ARG A 244 -22.00 37.46 27.07
CA ARG A 244 -22.84 36.90 26.01
C ARG A 244 -22.06 36.77 24.71
N ASP A 245 -21.36 37.82 24.30
CA ASP A 245 -20.61 37.85 23.04
C ASP A 245 -19.47 36.83 23.02
N ILE A 246 -18.75 36.62 24.13
CA ILE A 246 -17.66 35.64 24.25
C ILE A 246 -18.19 34.19 24.13
N LEU A 247 -19.36 33.90 24.72
CA LEU A 247 -19.93 32.55 24.79
C LEU A 247 -20.97 32.25 23.70
N GLU A 248 -21.23 33.20 22.79
CA GLU A 248 -22.24 33.12 21.74
C GLU A 248 -22.08 31.84 20.89
N ASN A 249 -20.84 31.53 20.49
CA ASN A 249 -20.53 30.40 19.59
C ASN A 249 -20.25 29.07 20.30
N ILE A 250 -20.32 29.03 21.64
CA ILE A 250 -20.10 27.80 22.40
C ILE A 250 -21.45 27.09 22.62
N GLY A 251 -21.52 25.80 22.30
CA GLY A 251 -22.73 25.00 22.51
C GLY A 251 -23.03 24.80 23.99
N VAL A 252 -24.32 24.86 24.37
CA VAL A 252 -24.79 24.76 25.76
C VAL A 252 -24.32 23.45 26.43
N SER A 253 -24.31 22.35 25.69
CA SER A 253 -23.84 21.03 26.15
C SER A 253 -22.35 20.95 26.51
N ARG A 254 -21.53 21.91 26.07
CA ARG A 254 -20.10 21.97 26.39
C ARG A 254 -19.81 22.83 27.62
N MET A 255 -20.80 23.57 28.11
CA MET A 255 -20.65 24.42 29.28
C MET A 255 -20.86 23.59 30.55
N ASN A 256 -20.03 23.83 31.56
CA ASN A 256 -20.32 23.35 32.91
C ASN A 256 -21.40 24.22 33.57
N ILE A 257 -21.95 23.77 34.70
CA ILE A 257 -23.03 24.47 35.42
C ILE A 257 -22.67 25.92 35.79
N ASN A 258 -21.40 26.20 36.12
CA ASN A 258 -20.95 27.55 36.49
C ASN A 258 -20.99 28.50 35.28
N THR A 259 -20.49 28.03 34.13
CA THR A 259 -20.53 28.79 32.89
C THR A 259 -21.97 29.01 32.42
N LYS A 260 -22.83 27.97 32.54
CA LYS A 260 -24.26 28.09 32.25
C LYS A 260 -24.92 29.17 33.12
N TYR A 261 -24.64 29.16 34.43
CA TYR A 261 -25.15 30.18 35.34
C TYR A 261 -24.69 31.60 34.96
N ILE A 262 -23.39 31.78 34.70
CA ILE A 262 -22.84 33.08 34.29
C ILE A 262 -23.52 33.61 33.02
N LEU A 263 -23.71 32.76 32.01
CA LEU A 263 -24.35 33.15 30.76
C LEU A 263 -25.85 33.41 30.93
N ALA A 264 -26.58 32.52 31.61
CA ALA A 264 -28.00 32.69 31.90
C ALA A 264 -28.28 33.98 32.67
N PHE A 265 -27.50 34.23 33.73
CA PHE A 265 -27.58 35.45 34.53
C PHE A 265 -27.31 36.69 33.67
N SER A 266 -26.29 36.63 32.83
CA SER A 266 -25.92 37.74 31.93
C SER A 266 -27.01 38.03 30.91
N ASN A 267 -27.61 36.99 30.31
CA ASN A 267 -28.73 37.14 29.38
C ASN A 267 -29.92 37.84 30.03
N VAL A 268 -30.33 37.43 31.24
CA VAL A 268 -31.41 38.09 32.00
C VAL A 268 -31.08 39.56 32.30
N LYS A 269 -29.82 39.87 32.66
CA LYS A 269 -29.40 41.26 32.93
C LYS A 269 -29.44 42.14 31.70
N VAL A 270 -29.09 41.61 30.52
CA VAL A 270 -29.06 42.35 29.25
C VAL A 270 -30.44 42.42 28.59
N GLU A 271 -31.39 41.58 29.00
CA GLU A 271 -32.74 41.53 28.46
C GLU A 271 -33.52 42.86 28.64
N SER A 272 -34.45 43.14 27.73
CA SER A 272 -35.28 44.35 27.73
C SER A 272 -36.47 44.26 28.70
N LEU A 273 -36.19 43.99 29.98
CA LEU A 273 -37.16 43.90 31.09
C LEU A 273 -36.91 45.00 32.14
N THR A 274 -37.90 45.30 32.98
CA THR A 274 -37.71 46.22 34.11
C THR A 274 -36.79 45.61 35.16
N ASP A 275 -36.14 46.45 35.98
CA ASP A 275 -35.22 45.96 37.03
C ASP A 275 -35.92 45.05 38.05
N GLU A 276 -37.19 45.32 38.35
CA GLU A 276 -38.01 44.48 39.23
C GLU A 276 -38.27 43.10 38.62
N GLN A 277 -38.65 43.04 37.33
CA GLN A 277 -38.84 41.78 36.60
C GLN A 277 -37.54 40.97 36.53
N LYS A 278 -36.42 41.63 36.22
CA LYS A 278 -35.09 40.99 36.20
C LYS A 278 -34.74 40.40 37.56
N ASN A 279 -34.95 41.13 38.65
CA ASN A 279 -34.60 40.63 39.98
C ASN A 279 -35.48 39.45 40.42
N ASN A 280 -36.76 39.44 40.03
CA ASN A 280 -37.64 38.30 40.27
C ASN A 280 -37.17 37.06 39.51
N ILE A 281 -36.82 37.18 38.23
CA ILE A 281 -36.26 36.09 37.43
C ILE A 281 -34.92 35.61 38.01
N LEU A 282 -34.05 36.52 38.42
CA LEU A 282 -32.73 36.17 38.96
C LEU A 282 -32.81 35.43 40.30
N SER A 283 -33.95 35.47 40.99
CA SER A 283 -34.18 34.65 42.19
C SER A 283 -34.28 33.15 41.89
N SER A 284 -34.73 32.78 40.68
CA SER A 284 -34.81 31.39 40.22
C SER A 284 -33.57 30.94 39.43
N VAL A 285 -32.79 31.87 38.87
CA VAL A 285 -31.52 31.61 38.19
C VAL A 285 -30.41 31.48 39.22
N SER A 286 -30.15 30.25 39.69
CA SER A 286 -29.12 29.97 40.70
C SER A 286 -28.24 28.79 40.33
N LEU A 287 -27.10 28.63 41.02
CA LEU A 287 -26.23 27.46 40.82
C LEU A 287 -26.83 26.15 41.36
N ASN A 288 -27.82 26.24 42.26
CA ASN A 288 -28.42 25.09 42.93
C ASN A 288 -29.82 24.74 42.41
N SER A 289 -30.36 25.54 41.48
CA SER A 289 -31.65 25.29 40.84
C SER A 289 -31.53 24.24 39.74
N ASP A 290 -32.68 23.81 39.20
CA ASP A 290 -32.72 22.93 38.05
C ASP A 290 -31.90 23.53 36.89
N GLU A 291 -30.97 22.75 36.33
CA GLU A 291 -30.07 23.18 35.24
C GLU A 291 -30.85 23.66 34.02
N ARG A 292 -32.04 23.10 33.79
CA ARG A 292 -32.94 23.49 32.70
C ARG A 292 -33.40 24.94 32.80
N ILE A 293 -33.50 25.51 34.00
CA ILE A 293 -33.81 26.95 34.16
C ILE A 293 -32.68 27.79 33.58
N LEU A 294 -31.42 27.39 33.76
CA LEU A 294 -30.27 28.09 33.18
C LEU A 294 -30.27 27.92 31.66
N GLU A 295 -30.49 26.70 31.19
CA GLU A 295 -30.54 26.39 29.76
C GLU A 295 -31.62 27.19 29.04
N PHE A 296 -32.82 27.30 29.62
CA PHE A 296 -33.90 28.15 29.11
C PHE A 296 -33.42 29.58 28.80
N TRP A 297 -32.82 30.25 29.80
CA TRP A 297 -32.33 31.62 29.64
C TRP A 297 -31.11 31.73 28.71
N ILE A 298 -30.34 30.65 28.53
CA ILE A 298 -29.24 30.59 27.57
C ILE A 298 -29.78 30.48 26.14
N TYR A 299 -30.68 29.52 25.87
CA TYR A 299 -31.28 29.32 24.55
C TYR A 299 -32.11 30.53 24.13
N LEU A 300 -32.88 31.11 25.05
CA LEU A 300 -33.60 32.35 24.82
C LEU A 300 -32.68 33.49 24.40
N GLY A 301 -31.55 33.69 25.11
CA GLY A 301 -30.56 34.72 24.78
C GLY A 301 -29.75 34.44 23.51
N LYS A 302 -29.68 33.18 23.05
CA LYS A 302 -29.11 32.77 21.75
C LYS A 302 -30.14 32.83 20.61
N SER A 303 -31.37 33.26 20.88
CA SER A 303 -32.49 33.29 19.94
C SER A 303 -32.92 31.91 19.41
N ASP A 304 -32.62 30.84 20.15
CA ASP A 304 -33.04 29.48 19.83
C ASP A 304 -34.35 29.15 20.56
N MET A 305 -35.45 29.66 20.01
CA MET A 305 -36.77 29.63 20.66
C MET A 305 -37.35 28.23 20.73
N GLU A 306 -37.03 27.35 19.77
CA GLU A 306 -37.49 25.96 19.75
C GLU A 306 -37.00 25.21 20.99
N GLU A 307 -35.69 25.24 21.24
CA GLU A 307 -35.08 24.62 22.43
C GLU A 307 -35.52 25.32 23.72
N ALA A 308 -35.63 26.65 23.73
CA ALA A 308 -36.10 27.38 24.91
C ALA A 308 -37.53 26.99 25.29
N ILE A 309 -38.46 26.93 24.33
CA ILE A 309 -39.86 26.57 24.58
C ILE A 309 -39.97 25.10 24.99
N ASP A 310 -39.20 24.19 24.38
CA ASP A 310 -39.19 22.78 24.78
C ASP A 310 -38.74 22.63 26.24
N ILE A 311 -37.64 23.30 26.62
CA ILE A 311 -37.16 23.31 28.01
C ILE A 311 -38.22 23.88 28.97
N ALA A 312 -38.91 24.96 28.59
CA ALA A 312 -39.96 25.55 29.40
C ALA A 312 -41.15 24.59 29.61
N LYS A 313 -41.53 23.84 28.56
CA LYS A 313 -42.55 22.78 28.62
C LYS A 313 -42.12 21.63 29.52
N GLN A 314 -40.85 21.19 29.41
CA GLN A 314 -40.30 20.15 30.29
C GLN A 314 -40.22 20.57 31.76
N LEU A 315 -40.08 21.87 32.02
CA LEU A 315 -40.15 22.46 33.36
C LEU A 315 -41.60 22.58 33.87
N GLY A 316 -42.60 22.56 32.98
CA GLY A 316 -43.99 22.84 33.33
C GLY A 316 -44.21 24.28 33.79
N ASN A 317 -43.34 25.21 33.37
CA ASN A 317 -43.42 26.61 33.79
C ASN A 317 -44.17 27.43 32.73
N GLU A 318 -45.46 27.66 32.95
CA GLU A 318 -46.34 28.37 32.02
C GLU A 318 -45.88 29.79 31.72
N GLU A 319 -45.29 30.50 32.69
CA GLU A 319 -44.73 31.84 32.48
C GLU A 319 -43.55 31.79 31.49
N TYR A 320 -42.68 30.78 31.58
CA TYR A 320 -41.54 30.61 30.68
C TYR A 320 -41.98 30.18 29.28
N ILE A 321 -43.01 29.34 29.19
CA ILE A 321 -43.60 28.94 27.92
C ILE A 321 -44.21 30.16 27.22
N ALA A 322 -45.03 30.94 27.94
CA ALA A 322 -45.63 32.16 27.41
C ALA A 322 -44.56 33.17 26.99
N TYR A 323 -43.51 33.35 27.79
CA TYR A 323 -42.42 34.26 27.47
C TYR A 323 -41.63 33.82 26.23
N GLY A 324 -41.35 32.53 26.07
CA GLY A 324 -40.73 31.96 24.87
C GLY A 324 -41.55 32.24 23.62
N TYR A 325 -42.86 31.96 23.66
CA TYR A 325 -43.77 32.25 22.55
C TYR A 325 -43.88 33.75 22.23
N MET A 326 -43.91 34.62 23.23
CA MET A 326 -43.91 36.07 23.01
C MET A 326 -42.63 36.55 22.32
N LYS A 327 -41.48 35.98 22.68
CA LYS A 327 -40.19 36.27 22.04
C LYS A 327 -40.12 35.74 20.61
N GLU A 328 -40.58 34.52 20.38
CA GLU A 328 -40.68 33.92 19.05
C GLU A 328 -41.59 34.75 18.13
N LYS A 329 -42.75 35.17 18.64
CA LYS A 329 -43.67 36.09 17.95
C LYS A 329 -42.95 37.37 17.52
N ALA A 330 -42.24 38.02 18.44
CA ALA A 330 -41.51 39.26 18.14
C ALA A 330 -40.40 39.05 17.08
N ILE A 331 -39.75 37.89 17.06
CA ILE A 331 -38.74 37.55 16.04
C ILE A 331 -39.41 37.41 14.67
N ILE A 332 -40.51 36.66 14.59
CA ILE A 332 -41.25 36.40 13.33
C ILE A 332 -41.88 37.68 12.77
N GLU A 333 -42.41 38.55 13.62
CA GLU A 333 -42.98 39.85 13.22
C GLU A 333 -41.93 40.76 12.55
N ASN A 334 -40.68 40.68 13.00
CA ASN A 334 -39.57 41.49 12.51
C ASN A 334 -38.71 40.80 11.44
N ASP A 335 -38.99 39.53 11.10
CA ASP A 335 -38.24 38.78 10.11
C ASP A 335 -38.65 39.15 8.68
N THR A 336 -37.78 39.86 7.96
CA THR A 336 -38.01 40.30 6.58
C THR A 336 -37.84 39.18 5.53
N SER A 337 -37.37 38.00 5.93
CA SER A 337 -37.11 36.87 5.02
C SER A 337 -38.32 35.98 4.77
N LEU A 338 -39.30 35.98 5.68
CA LEU A 338 -40.54 35.20 5.57
C LEU A 338 -41.55 35.83 4.61
N SER A 339 -42.21 34.99 3.80
CA SER A 339 -43.35 35.43 2.99
C SER A 339 -44.54 35.84 3.87
N GLY A 340 -45.41 36.72 3.36
CA GLY A 340 -46.55 37.24 4.13
C GLY A 340 -47.50 36.14 4.61
N SER A 341 -47.71 35.10 3.80
CA SER A 341 -48.55 33.95 4.15
C SER A 341 -47.92 33.06 5.22
N GLU A 342 -46.62 32.75 5.11
CA GLU A 342 -45.92 31.92 6.10
C GLU A 342 -45.81 32.64 7.45
N ARG A 343 -45.62 33.97 7.42
CA ARG A 343 -45.63 34.77 8.65
C ARG A 343 -46.99 34.72 9.34
N GLU A 344 -48.08 34.90 8.59
CA GLU A 344 -49.44 34.88 9.15
C GLU A 344 -49.81 33.50 9.73
N GLU A 345 -49.38 32.41 9.09
CA GLU A 345 -49.60 31.04 9.57
C GLU A 345 -48.88 30.79 10.90
N LYS A 346 -47.58 31.10 10.99
CA LYS A 346 -46.81 30.92 12.23
C LYS A 346 -47.30 31.81 13.37
N LEU A 347 -47.69 33.04 13.08
CA LEU A 347 -48.23 33.95 14.10
C LEU A 347 -49.56 33.43 14.66
N LYS A 348 -50.44 32.88 13.80
CA LYS A 348 -51.68 32.25 14.25
C LYS A 348 -51.43 31.03 15.13
N GLU A 349 -50.43 30.20 14.80
CA GLU A 349 -50.05 29.06 15.61
C GLU A 349 -49.57 29.49 17.00
N ILE A 350 -48.70 30.50 17.07
CA ILE A 350 -48.21 31.05 18.35
C ILE A 350 -49.35 31.67 19.15
N GLU A 351 -50.25 32.43 18.52
CA GLU A 351 -51.41 33.02 19.18
C GLU A 351 -52.35 31.97 19.75
N ASN A 352 -52.65 30.90 19.00
CA ASN A 352 -53.45 29.78 19.51
C ASN A 352 -52.79 29.12 20.72
N ASN A 353 -51.47 28.87 20.66
CA ASN A 353 -50.73 28.29 21.79
C ASN A 353 -50.76 29.21 23.03
N LEU A 354 -50.70 30.53 22.85
CA LEU A 354 -50.82 31.52 23.93
C LEU A 354 -52.24 31.60 24.50
N GLU A 355 -53.28 31.48 23.66
CA GLU A 355 -54.68 31.43 24.11
C GLU A 355 -54.99 30.17 24.91
N GLU A 356 -54.49 29.01 24.47
CA GLU A 356 -54.62 27.74 25.22
C GLU A 356 -53.97 27.81 26.62
N LEU A 357 -52.83 28.51 26.75
CA LEU A 357 -52.16 28.75 28.03
C LEU A 357 -52.97 29.69 28.96
N ASN A 358 -53.65 30.70 28.41
CA ASN A 358 -54.50 31.59 29.21
C ASN A 358 -55.79 30.89 29.68
N LEU A 359 -56.38 30.02 28.86
CA LEU A 359 -57.59 29.25 29.21
C LEU A 359 -57.33 28.23 30.34
N GLY A 360 -56.14 27.63 30.41
CA GLY A 360 -55.75 26.73 31.51
C GLY A 360 -55.60 27.43 32.88
N ASN A 361 -55.31 28.74 32.88
CA ASN A 361 -55.18 29.55 34.10
C ASN A 361 -56.55 29.98 34.69
N GLU A 362 -57.56 30.22 33.85
CA GLU A 362 -58.92 30.55 34.34
C GLU A 362 -59.62 29.34 34.99
N ASP A 363 -59.33 28.12 34.52
CA ASP A 363 -59.90 26.88 35.09
C ASP A 363 -59.21 26.42 36.39
N SER A 364 -57.95 26.83 36.64
CA SER A 364 -57.21 26.49 37.87
C SER A 364 -57.37 27.49 39.01
N THR A 365 -57.92 28.68 38.73
CA THR A 365 -58.21 29.71 39.76
C THR A 365 -59.63 29.58 40.34
N ASN A 366 -60.47 28.68 39.80
CA ASN A 366 -61.82 28.37 40.28
C ASN A 366 -61.91 26.97 40.92
N GLN A 367 -61.03 26.66 41.89
CA GLN A 367 -61.25 25.56 42.86
C GLN A 367 -60.84 25.93 44.28
#